data_AF-A0AA85JXY3-F1
#
_entry.id   AF-A0AA85JXY3-F1
#
_cell.length_a   1.000
_cell.length_b   1.000
_cell.length_c   1.000
_cell.angle_alpha   90.00
_cell.angle_beta   90.00
_cell.angle_gamma   90.00
#
_symmetry.space_group_name_H-M   'P 1'
#
loop_
_entity.id
_entity.type
_entity.pdbx_description
1 polymer ?
#
loop_
_entity_poly.entity_id
_entity_poly.type
_entity_poly.pdbx_seq_one_letter_code
_entity_poly.pdbx_strand_id
1 'polypeptide(L)'
;MLFTLDEINNNSKLLPGLTIGATIRDTCSDTNHALEQALKFVQASPTSCVTPSATPSSSSSPQRGGQSNTASQQPEQLITRGVVGGSYSSVTILVANLFRLFSLPQISYASTSAILSDKRAFPLFARTVPSDVVQARAMATLVSAHNWTYVSTVRSAGDYGDSGMDAFWKEADKLGVCIAAREVIRGNTGPEDWIT
;
A
#
# COMPACT_ATOMS: atom_id res chain seq x y z
N MET A 1 1.54 -10.54 -10.76
CA MET A 1 2.60 -9.55 -10.99
C MET A 1 3.70 -10.13 -11.88
N LEU A 2 4.43 -11.17 -11.47
CA LEU A 2 5.52 -11.76 -12.26
C LEU A 2 5.11 -12.13 -13.69
N PHE A 3 4.01 -12.88 -13.84
CA PHE A 3 3.43 -13.21 -15.15
C PHE A 3 3.23 -11.98 -16.05
N THR A 4 2.69 -10.89 -15.50
CA THR A 4 2.45 -9.65 -16.26
C THR A 4 3.75 -8.97 -16.69
N LEU A 5 4.81 -9.06 -15.88
CA LEU A 5 6.12 -8.52 -16.25
C LEU A 5 6.73 -9.29 -17.42
N ASP A 6 6.61 -10.63 -17.39
CA ASP A 6 7.08 -11.49 -18.49
C ASP A 6 6.31 -11.18 -19.78
N GLU A 7 4.99 -11.03 -19.70
CA GLU A 7 4.15 -10.64 -20.85
C GLU A 7 4.52 -9.26 -21.41
N ILE A 8 4.81 -8.27 -20.54
CA ILE A 8 5.24 -6.93 -21.00
C ILE A 8 6.60 -7.02 -21.69
N ASN A 9 7.58 -7.68 -21.06
CA ASN A 9 8.95 -7.77 -21.58
C ASN A 9 9.03 -8.57 -22.90
N ASN A 10 8.08 -9.48 -23.15
CA ASN A 10 7.98 -10.24 -24.40
C ASN A 10 7.12 -9.54 -25.48
N ASN A 11 6.51 -8.40 -25.17
CA ASN A 11 5.64 -7.69 -26.11
C ASN A 11 6.38 -6.58 -26.86
N SER A 12 6.69 -6.83 -28.14
CA SER A 12 7.40 -5.87 -28.99
C SER A 12 6.65 -4.54 -29.24
N LYS A 13 5.35 -4.46 -28.92
CA LYS A 13 4.56 -3.22 -29.05
C LYS A 13 4.54 -2.37 -27.78
N LEU A 14 4.86 -2.94 -26.62
CA LEU A 14 4.75 -2.27 -25.33
C LEU A 14 6.15 -2.10 -24.73
N LEU A 15 6.62 -0.86 -24.65
CA LEU A 15 7.95 -0.51 -24.13
C LEU A 15 9.12 -1.18 -24.88
N PRO A 16 9.20 -1.06 -26.22
CA PRO A 16 10.28 -1.68 -26.99
C PRO A 16 11.66 -1.15 -26.55
N GLY A 17 12.61 -2.07 -26.35
CA GLY A 17 13.98 -1.74 -25.93
C GLY A 17 14.14 -1.44 -24.44
N LEU A 18 13.08 -1.59 -23.63
CA LEU A 18 13.12 -1.48 -22.18
C LEU A 18 12.70 -2.79 -21.54
N THR A 19 13.44 -3.23 -20.52
CA THR A 19 13.07 -4.38 -19.68
C THR A 19 12.62 -3.86 -18.32
N ILE A 20 11.43 -4.26 -17.88
CA ILE A 20 10.94 -3.98 -16.53
C ILE A 20 11.33 -5.11 -15.59
N GLY A 21 12.06 -4.77 -14.53
CA GLY A 21 12.30 -5.65 -13.38
C GLY A 21 11.39 -5.34 -12.20
N ALA A 22 11.46 -6.15 -11.14
CA ALA A 22 10.71 -5.92 -9.91
C ALA A 22 11.49 -6.33 -8.66
N THR A 23 11.28 -5.58 -7.57
CA THR A 23 11.57 -6.02 -6.20
C THR A 23 10.23 -6.24 -5.51
N ILE A 24 9.95 -7.46 -5.08
CA ILE A 24 8.69 -7.83 -4.42
C ILE A 24 8.96 -8.03 -2.93
N ARG A 25 8.09 -7.47 -2.09
CA ARG A 25 8.18 -7.55 -0.63
C ARG A 25 6.87 -8.02 -0.06
N ASP A 26 6.94 -8.80 1.01
CA ASP A 26 5.76 -9.23 1.75
C ASP A 26 5.30 -8.12 2.70
N THR A 27 4.00 -7.93 2.81
CA THR A 27 3.40 -7.00 3.78
C THR A 27 3.01 -7.70 5.08
N CYS A 28 2.92 -9.04 5.06
CA CYS A 28 2.40 -9.87 6.14
C CYS A 28 1.02 -9.44 6.66
N SER A 29 0.26 -8.66 5.87
CA SER A 29 -0.98 -8.01 6.29
C SER A 29 -0.84 -7.09 7.51
N ASP A 30 0.38 -6.76 7.91
CA ASP A 30 0.70 -5.95 9.07
C ASP A 30 1.21 -4.57 8.64
N THR A 31 0.68 -3.54 9.28
CA THR A 31 1.00 -2.16 8.91
C THR A 31 2.46 -1.79 9.20
N ASN A 32 3.01 -2.21 10.34
CA ASN A 32 4.38 -1.87 10.73
C ASN A 32 5.38 -2.62 9.84
N HIS A 33 5.17 -3.92 9.66
CA HIS A 33 6.01 -4.73 8.78
C HIS A 33 5.99 -4.23 7.34
N ALA A 34 4.82 -3.90 6.81
CA ALA A 34 4.70 -3.35 5.46
C ALA A 34 5.42 -2.00 5.31
N LEU A 35 5.40 -1.14 6.34
CA LEU A 35 6.13 0.12 6.33
C LEU A 35 7.65 -0.09 6.33
N GLU A 36 8.15 -1.02 7.13
CA GLU A 36 9.57 -1.41 7.12
C GLU A 36 10.02 -1.91 5.76
N GLN A 37 9.21 -2.74 5.11
CA GLN A 37 9.49 -3.19 3.74
C GLN A 37 9.38 -2.04 2.73
N ALA A 38 8.42 -1.12 2.91
CA ALA A 38 8.24 0.02 2.04
C ALA A 38 9.45 0.98 2.05
N LEU A 39 10.14 1.09 3.19
CA LEU A 39 11.39 1.87 3.28
C LEU A 39 12.46 1.38 2.30
N LYS A 40 12.47 0.09 1.94
CA LYS A 40 13.43 -0.47 0.97
C LYS A 40 13.22 0.06 -0.45
N PHE A 41 12.02 0.54 -0.79
CA PHE A 41 11.76 1.15 -2.11
C PHE A 41 12.25 2.60 -2.18
N VAL A 42 12.28 3.32 -1.06
CA VAL A 42 12.65 4.75 -1.02
C VAL A 42 14.11 5.00 -0.66
N GLN A 43 14.78 4.04 0.00
CA GLN A 43 16.23 4.10 0.31
C GLN A 43 17.13 4.19 -0.94
N ALA A 44 16.61 3.83 -2.11
CA ALA A 44 17.30 3.97 -3.39
C ALA A 44 16.90 5.24 -4.16
N SER A 45 16.02 6.09 -3.60
CA SER A 45 15.63 7.34 -4.25
C SER A 45 16.75 8.37 -4.10
N PRO A 46 17.18 9.04 -5.19
CA PRO A 46 18.27 10.02 -5.16
C PRO A 46 17.94 11.31 -4.37
N THR A 47 16.75 11.41 -3.77
CA THR A 47 16.36 12.48 -2.84
C THR A 47 16.98 12.29 -1.45
N SER A 48 18.17 11.70 -1.38
CA SER A 48 18.97 11.74 -0.17
C SER A 48 19.49 13.17 -0.08
N CYS A 49 18.96 13.94 0.87
CA CYS A 49 19.60 15.17 1.31
C CYS A 49 20.97 14.79 1.87
N VAL A 50 21.98 14.69 1.00
CA VAL A 50 23.37 14.61 1.41
C VAL A 50 23.66 15.94 2.07
N THR A 51 23.63 15.97 3.40
CA THR A 51 24.25 17.05 4.17
C THR A 51 25.73 17.07 3.79
N PRO A 52 26.27 18.17 3.24
CA PRO A 52 27.71 18.31 3.09
C PRO A 52 28.31 18.55 4.48
N SER A 53 28.52 17.47 5.23
CA SER A 53 29.24 17.45 6.50
C SER A 53 29.82 16.04 6.68
N ALA A 54 31.13 15.80 6.66
CA ALA A 54 32.22 16.64 7.14
C ALA A 54 33.41 16.64 6.16
N THR A 55 34.07 17.78 6.12
CA THR A 55 35.46 17.98 5.68
C THR A 55 36.36 16.77 5.97
N PRO A 56 37.21 16.32 5.03
CA PRO A 56 38.27 15.38 5.36
C PRO A 56 39.32 16.12 6.20
N SER A 57 39.31 15.89 7.52
CA SER A 57 40.42 16.29 8.36
C SER A 57 41.66 15.53 7.93
N SER A 58 42.59 16.26 7.33
CA SER A 58 43.96 15.83 7.06
C SER A 58 44.66 15.48 8.37
N SER A 59 44.76 14.21 8.70
CA SER A 59 45.74 13.69 9.66
C SER A 59 46.62 12.68 8.94
N SER A 60 47.82 13.14 8.59
CA SER A 60 48.91 12.37 8.02
C SER A 60 49.47 11.36 9.04
N SER A 61 49.32 10.07 8.74
CA SER A 61 50.13 8.99 9.33
C SER A 61 50.42 7.95 8.24
N PRO A 62 51.69 7.63 7.93
CA PRO A 62 52.01 6.62 6.93
C PRO A 62 51.95 5.23 7.57
N GLN A 63 50.89 4.46 7.27
CA GLN A 63 50.91 3.01 7.48
C GLN A 63 51.06 2.27 6.14
N ARG A 64 52.02 1.35 6.18
CA ARG A 64 52.61 0.58 5.09
C ARG A 64 51.96 -0.80 5.09
N GLY A 65 51.44 -1.23 3.94
CA GLY A 65 51.21 -2.65 3.64
C GLY A 65 49.76 -3.06 3.38
N GLY A 66 49.52 -3.64 2.21
CA GLY A 66 48.32 -4.43 1.89
C GLY A 66 47.33 -3.77 0.95
N GLN A 67 47.62 -3.76 -0.36
CA GLN A 67 46.58 -3.60 -1.38
C GLN A 67 45.72 -4.86 -1.41
N SER A 68 44.63 -4.87 -0.65
CA SER A 68 43.46 -5.68 -0.96
C SER A 68 42.51 -4.81 -1.77
N ASN A 69 42.55 -4.96 -3.09
CA ASN A 69 41.49 -4.53 -3.99
C ASN A 69 40.27 -5.44 -3.76
N THR A 70 39.64 -5.36 -2.58
CA THR A 70 38.24 -5.75 -2.48
C THR A 70 37.46 -4.66 -3.16
N ALA A 71 37.14 -4.89 -4.44
CA ALA A 71 36.06 -4.17 -5.11
C ALA A 71 34.86 -4.27 -4.18
N SER A 72 34.62 -3.20 -3.42
CA SER A 72 33.37 -3.00 -2.71
C SER A 72 32.35 -2.90 -3.83
N GLN A 73 31.70 -4.02 -4.12
CA GLN A 73 30.48 -4.04 -4.90
C GLN A 73 29.50 -3.19 -4.09
N GLN A 74 29.52 -1.87 -4.36
CA GLN A 74 28.44 -0.99 -3.98
C GLN A 74 27.19 -1.66 -4.55
N PRO A 75 26.23 -2.09 -3.71
CA PRO A 75 25.05 -2.76 -4.20
C PRO A 75 24.42 -1.83 -5.24
N GLU A 76 24.23 -2.35 -6.45
CA GLU A 76 23.62 -1.61 -7.55
C GLU A 76 22.32 -0.99 -7.03
N GLN A 77 22.28 0.33 -6.94
CA GLN A 77 21.21 1.02 -6.24
C GLN A 77 19.98 1.02 -7.15
N LEU A 78 19.12 0.02 -6.97
CA LEU A 78 17.91 -0.16 -7.78
C LEU A 78 16.89 0.94 -7.48
N ILE A 79 16.78 1.92 -8.37
CA ILE A 79 15.81 3.02 -8.24
C ILE A 79 14.41 2.49 -8.54
N THR A 80 13.53 2.51 -7.53
CA THR A 80 12.11 2.16 -7.71
C THR A 80 11.39 3.29 -8.45
N ARG A 81 10.71 2.98 -9.56
CA ARG A 81 9.95 3.95 -10.38
C ARG A 81 8.47 4.04 -10.04
N GLY A 82 7.92 3.01 -9.42
CA GLY A 82 6.53 2.95 -8.96
C GLY A 82 6.28 1.68 -8.17
N VAL A 83 5.17 1.65 -7.44
CA VAL A 83 4.81 0.53 -6.57
C VAL A 83 3.45 -0.02 -6.98
N VAL A 84 3.36 -1.35 -7.12
CA VAL A 84 2.08 -2.06 -7.28
C VAL A 84 1.74 -2.72 -5.94
N GLY A 85 0.58 -2.38 -5.37
CA GLY A 85 0.16 -2.79 -4.02
C GLY A 85 -0.38 -1.61 -3.20
N GLY A 86 -0.76 -1.78 -1.94
CA GLY A 86 -0.90 -3.02 -1.16
C GLY A 86 -2.30 -3.62 -1.26
N SER A 87 -2.54 -4.67 -0.48
CA SER A 87 -3.83 -5.38 -0.47
C SER A 87 -4.82 -4.74 0.52
N TYR A 88 -4.52 -4.82 1.81
CA TYR A 88 -5.34 -4.24 2.87
C TYR A 88 -5.30 -2.71 2.81
N SER A 89 -6.48 -2.09 2.94
CA SER A 89 -6.58 -0.62 2.87
C SER A 89 -5.78 0.09 3.96
N SER A 90 -5.75 -0.46 5.18
CA SER A 90 -4.95 0.07 6.30
C SER A 90 -3.45 0.08 6.00
N VAL A 91 -2.94 -1.04 5.46
CA VAL A 91 -1.54 -1.15 4.99
C VAL A 91 -1.26 -0.13 3.88
N THR A 92 -2.15 -0.06 2.89
CA THR A 92 -1.99 0.83 1.73
C THR A 92 -1.98 2.30 2.13
N ILE A 93 -2.84 2.74 3.06
CA ILE A 93 -2.85 4.12 3.58
C ILE A 93 -1.48 4.48 4.18
N LEU A 94 -0.93 3.59 4.99
CA LEU A 94 0.35 3.85 5.67
C LEU A 94 1.51 3.95 4.67
N VAL A 95 1.63 3.01 3.73
CA VAL A 95 2.71 3.04 2.74
C VAL A 95 2.52 4.17 1.71
N ALA A 96 1.29 4.55 1.37
CA ALA A 96 1.00 5.68 0.49
C ALA A 96 1.48 7.00 1.12
N ASN A 97 1.32 7.16 2.44
CA ASN A 97 1.85 8.30 3.18
C ASN A 97 3.38 8.38 3.14
N LEU A 98 4.08 7.25 3.11
CA LEU A 98 5.53 7.23 2.88
C LEU A 98 5.86 7.58 1.43
N PHE A 99 5.28 6.88 0.47
CA PHE A 99 5.62 7.00 -0.96
C PHE A 99 5.38 8.39 -1.53
N ARG A 100 4.34 9.09 -1.06
CA ARG A 100 4.10 10.48 -1.49
C ARG A 100 5.24 11.44 -1.14
N LEU A 101 6.01 11.18 -0.08
CA LEU A 101 7.14 12.02 0.33
C LEU A 101 8.33 11.89 -0.63
N PHE A 102 8.45 10.74 -1.30
CA PHE A 102 9.53 10.43 -2.23
C PHE A 102 9.08 10.48 -3.70
N SER A 103 7.93 11.11 -3.97
CA SER A 103 7.32 11.22 -5.29
C SER A 103 7.14 9.87 -6.00
N LEU A 104 6.84 8.81 -5.24
CA LEU A 104 6.73 7.46 -5.77
C LEU A 104 5.24 7.12 -6.04
N PRO A 105 4.83 6.92 -7.30
CA PRO A 105 3.45 6.55 -7.62
C PRO A 105 3.14 5.14 -7.15
N GLN A 106 1.92 4.95 -6.63
CA GLN A 106 1.43 3.69 -6.12
C GLN A 106 0.10 3.30 -6.76
N ILE A 107 -0.02 2.07 -7.25
CA ILE A 107 -1.25 1.51 -7.79
C ILE A 107 -1.65 0.26 -7.01
N SER A 108 -2.70 0.35 -6.19
CA SER A 108 -3.24 -0.82 -5.48
C SER A 108 -4.18 -1.64 -6.36
N TYR A 109 -4.14 -2.95 -6.18
CA TYR A 109 -5.03 -3.91 -6.85
C TYR A 109 -6.20 -4.38 -5.98
N ALA A 110 -6.26 -4.01 -4.70
CA ALA A 110 -7.29 -4.54 -3.78
C ALA A 110 -7.73 -3.58 -2.66
N SER A 111 -7.05 -2.45 -2.44
CA SER A 111 -7.45 -1.50 -1.39
C SER A 111 -8.60 -0.60 -1.85
N THR A 112 -9.80 -0.91 -1.39
CA THR A 112 -11.06 -0.29 -1.83
C THR A 112 -11.59 0.81 -0.90
N SER A 113 -10.95 1.05 0.26
CA SER A 113 -11.38 2.06 1.24
C SER A 113 -11.65 3.42 0.59
N ALA A 114 -12.73 4.08 1.01
CA ALA A 114 -13.11 5.38 0.49
C ALA A 114 -12.05 6.46 0.78
N ILE A 115 -11.33 6.33 1.90
CA ILE A 115 -10.29 7.26 2.38
C ILE A 115 -9.21 7.49 1.31
N LEU A 116 -8.79 6.42 0.62
CA LEU A 116 -7.76 6.46 -0.42
C LEU A 116 -8.16 7.25 -1.68
N SER A 117 -9.41 7.69 -1.77
CA SER A 117 -9.89 8.51 -2.90
C SER A 117 -9.58 10.00 -2.74
N ASP A 118 -9.21 10.46 -1.53
CA ASP A 118 -8.85 11.87 -1.31
C ASP A 118 -7.49 12.18 -1.96
N LYS A 119 -7.50 12.87 -3.11
CA LYS A 119 -6.29 13.26 -3.84
C LYS A 119 -5.48 14.36 -3.17
N ARG A 120 -6.04 15.07 -2.19
CA ARG A 120 -5.27 16.02 -1.36
C ARG A 120 -4.39 15.25 -0.37
N ALA A 121 -4.91 14.17 0.19
CA ALA A 121 -4.19 13.27 1.09
C ALA A 121 -3.27 12.28 0.34
N PHE A 122 -3.73 11.73 -0.78
CA PHE A 122 -3.03 10.68 -1.55
C PHE A 122 -2.87 11.06 -3.03
N PRO A 123 -2.07 12.09 -3.36
CA PRO A 123 -1.96 12.62 -4.72
C PRO A 123 -1.36 11.63 -5.73
N LEU A 124 -0.49 10.72 -5.26
CA LEU A 124 0.23 9.74 -6.09
C LEU A 124 -0.33 8.32 -5.98
N PHE A 125 -1.47 8.16 -5.32
CA PHE A 125 -2.15 6.88 -5.20
C PHE A 125 -3.16 6.72 -6.34
N ALA A 126 -3.23 5.53 -6.91
CA ALA A 126 -4.31 5.07 -7.78
C ALA A 126 -4.65 3.61 -7.44
N ARG A 127 -5.73 3.11 -8.03
CA ARG A 127 -6.13 1.71 -7.88
C ARG A 127 -6.91 1.22 -9.10
N THR A 128 -6.83 -0.07 -9.36
CA THR A 128 -7.58 -0.73 -10.44
C THR A 128 -8.96 -1.19 -9.99
N VAL A 129 -9.21 -1.27 -8.68
CA VAL A 129 -10.50 -1.62 -8.08
C VAL A 129 -11.33 -0.38 -7.72
N PRO A 130 -12.67 -0.43 -7.78
CA PRO A 130 -13.52 0.70 -7.40
C PRO A 130 -13.48 0.97 -5.89
N SER A 131 -13.98 2.14 -5.48
CA SER A 131 -14.16 2.45 -4.06
C SER A 131 -15.31 1.65 -3.45
N ASP A 132 -15.20 1.33 -2.16
CA ASP A 132 -16.28 0.74 -1.35
C ASP A 132 -17.57 1.55 -1.38
N VAL A 133 -17.54 2.85 -1.69
CA VAL A 133 -18.75 3.67 -1.90
C VAL A 133 -19.67 3.05 -2.95
N VAL A 134 -19.09 2.47 -4.01
CA VAL A 134 -19.86 1.84 -5.10
C VAL A 134 -20.51 0.54 -4.59
N GLN A 135 -19.75 -0.30 -3.88
CA GLN A 135 -20.25 -1.55 -3.30
C GLN A 135 -21.31 -1.29 -2.21
N ALA A 136 -21.07 -0.31 -1.34
CA ALA A 136 -21.99 0.10 -0.29
C ALA A 136 -23.34 0.55 -0.85
N ARG A 137 -23.34 1.37 -1.91
CA ARG A 137 -24.57 1.77 -2.61
C ARG A 137 -25.32 0.57 -3.18
N ALA A 138 -24.60 -0.36 -3.81
CA ALA A 138 -25.21 -1.57 -4.37
C ALA A 138 -25.86 -2.41 -3.26
N MET A 139 -25.17 -2.61 -2.13
CA MET A 139 -25.71 -3.35 -0.97
C MET A 139 -26.96 -2.68 -0.39
N ALA A 140 -26.93 -1.36 -0.16
CA ALA A 140 -28.09 -0.62 0.36
C ALA A 140 -29.28 -0.68 -0.61
N THR A 141 -29.03 -0.59 -1.92
CA THR A 141 -30.05 -0.73 -2.96
C THR A 141 -30.67 -2.13 -2.94
N LEU A 142 -29.86 -3.18 -2.77
CA LEU A 142 -30.34 -4.56 -2.67
C LEU A 142 -31.25 -4.76 -1.45
N VAL A 143 -30.83 -4.25 -0.28
CA VAL A 143 -31.61 -4.29 0.97
C VAL A 143 -32.97 -3.62 0.77
N SER A 144 -32.97 -2.41 0.19
CA SER A 144 -34.20 -1.67 -0.11
C SER A 144 -35.09 -2.40 -1.13
N ALA A 145 -34.51 -2.98 -2.19
CA ALA A 145 -35.25 -3.73 -3.20
C ALA A 145 -35.97 -4.97 -2.66
N HIS A 146 -35.52 -5.51 -1.52
CA HIS A 146 -36.14 -6.63 -0.82
C HIS A 146 -37.10 -6.20 0.31
N ASN A 147 -37.38 -4.90 0.43
CA ASN A 147 -38.18 -4.31 1.50
C ASN A 147 -37.66 -4.60 2.91
N TRP A 148 -36.34 -4.83 3.07
CA TRP A 148 -35.73 -4.98 4.39
C TRP A 148 -35.49 -3.60 5.00
N THR A 149 -36.28 -3.25 6.01
CA THR A 149 -36.25 -1.93 6.65
C THR A 149 -35.49 -1.92 7.97
N TYR A 150 -35.10 -3.08 8.50
CA TYR A 150 -34.43 -3.22 9.79
C TYR A 150 -33.35 -4.30 9.71
N VAL A 151 -32.08 -3.88 9.66
CA VAL A 151 -30.93 -4.77 9.44
C VAL A 151 -29.84 -4.58 10.50
N SER A 152 -29.13 -5.64 10.84
CA SER A 152 -27.88 -5.55 11.61
C SER A 152 -26.69 -5.51 10.67
N THR A 153 -25.63 -4.83 11.07
CA THR A 153 -24.41 -4.70 10.28
C THR A 153 -23.22 -5.25 11.03
N VAL A 154 -22.35 -5.97 10.33
CA VAL A 154 -21.09 -6.50 10.85
C VAL A 154 -19.99 -6.10 9.89
N ARG A 155 -18.88 -5.60 10.43
CA ARG A 155 -17.71 -5.22 9.62
C ARG A 155 -16.41 -5.70 10.26
N SER A 156 -15.38 -5.85 9.43
CA SER A 156 -14.02 -5.98 9.95
C SER A 156 -13.53 -4.67 10.57
N ALA A 157 -12.69 -4.76 11.59
CA ALA A 157 -11.94 -3.61 12.10
C ALA A 157 -10.86 -3.18 11.10
N GLY A 158 -10.67 -1.87 10.92
CA GLY A 158 -9.68 -1.29 10.03
C GLY A 158 -10.30 -0.55 8.84
N ASP A 159 -9.50 0.28 8.17
CA ASP A 159 -9.96 1.30 7.21
C ASP A 159 -10.83 0.80 6.06
N TYR A 160 -10.70 -0.49 5.68
CA TYR A 160 -11.62 -1.12 4.73
C TYR A 160 -13.04 -1.24 5.32
N GLY A 161 -13.18 -1.99 6.41
CA GLY A 161 -14.48 -2.24 7.01
C GLY A 161 -15.11 -0.98 7.61
N ASP A 162 -14.31 -0.13 8.27
CA ASP A 162 -14.75 1.16 8.80
C ASP A 162 -15.34 2.05 7.69
N SER A 163 -14.56 2.35 6.65
CA SER A 163 -15.01 3.28 5.60
C SER A 163 -16.13 2.71 4.72
N GLY A 164 -16.10 1.41 4.44
CA GLY A 164 -17.13 0.75 3.64
C GLY A 164 -18.47 0.71 4.37
N MET A 165 -18.47 0.44 5.67
CA MET A 165 -19.70 0.41 6.46
C MET A 165 -20.27 1.81 6.70
N ASP A 166 -19.41 2.81 6.91
CA ASP A 166 -19.85 4.21 6.96
C ASP A 166 -20.53 4.64 5.65
N ALA A 167 -19.99 4.20 4.50
CA ALA A 167 -20.64 4.44 3.22
C ALA A 167 -21.98 3.70 3.11
N PHE A 168 -22.07 2.46 3.60
CA PHE A 168 -23.31 1.69 3.60
C PHE A 168 -24.38 2.36 4.46
N TRP A 169 -24.09 2.76 5.69
CA TRP A 169 -25.05 3.43 6.57
C TRP A 169 -25.59 4.72 5.95
N LYS A 170 -24.75 5.51 5.26
CA LYS A 170 -25.18 6.72 4.54
C LYS A 170 -26.13 6.42 3.38
N GLU A 171 -25.89 5.34 2.63
CA GLU A 171 -26.77 4.96 1.53
C GLU A 171 -28.06 4.28 2.03
N ALA A 172 -27.98 3.51 3.12
CA ALA A 172 -29.12 2.88 3.79
C ALA A 172 -30.08 3.92 4.38
N ASP A 173 -29.56 4.97 5.03
CA ASP A 173 -30.34 6.08 5.59
C ASP A 173 -31.16 6.81 4.51
N LYS A 174 -30.55 7.08 3.35
CA LYS A 174 -31.24 7.67 2.18
C LYS A 174 -32.41 6.82 1.68
N LEU A 175 -32.35 5.50 1.91
CA LEU A 175 -33.36 4.53 1.47
C LEU A 175 -34.34 4.15 2.58
N GLY A 176 -34.28 4.81 3.75
CA GLY A 176 -35.18 4.56 4.87
C GLY A 176 -34.94 3.23 5.59
N VAL A 177 -33.71 2.70 5.54
CA VAL A 177 -33.33 1.44 6.21
C VAL A 177 -32.71 1.75 7.58
N CYS A 178 -33.29 1.21 8.64
CA CYS A 178 -32.80 1.33 10.01
C CYS A 178 -31.74 0.28 10.35
N ILE A 179 -30.71 0.70 11.09
CA ILE A 179 -29.63 -0.18 11.55
C ILE A 179 -29.88 -0.60 13.00
N ALA A 180 -30.16 -1.87 13.22
CA ALA A 180 -30.51 -2.46 14.51
C ALA A 180 -29.29 -2.61 15.44
N ALA A 181 -28.22 -3.20 14.90
CA ALA A 181 -26.96 -3.42 15.61
C ALA A 181 -25.77 -3.13 14.70
N ARG A 182 -24.66 -2.72 15.31
CA ARG A 182 -23.41 -2.36 14.63
C ARG A 182 -22.26 -3.10 15.29
N GLU A 183 -21.89 -4.23 14.70
CA GLU A 183 -20.86 -5.12 15.23
C GLU A 183 -19.53 -4.97 14.48
N VAL A 184 -18.44 -5.18 15.21
CA VAL A 184 -17.09 -5.10 14.67
C VAL A 184 -16.32 -6.37 15.02
N ILE A 185 -15.79 -7.04 14.00
CA ILE A 185 -14.93 -8.21 14.15
C ILE A 185 -13.48 -7.79 13.92
N ARG A 186 -12.61 -8.09 14.87
CA ARG A 186 -11.16 -7.91 14.72
C ARG A 186 -10.57 -9.19 14.14
N GLY A 187 -9.59 -9.07 13.24
CA GLY A 187 -8.84 -10.25 12.79
C GLY A 187 -8.02 -10.81 13.97
N ASN A 188 -8.00 -12.13 14.15
CA ASN A 188 -7.20 -12.77 15.19
C ASN A 188 -5.71 -12.48 14.97
N THR A 189 -5.14 -11.61 15.81
CA THR A 189 -3.69 -11.35 15.88
C THR A 189 -3.04 -11.99 17.11
N GLY A 190 -3.75 -12.90 17.80
CA GLY A 190 -3.25 -13.65 18.95
C GLY A 190 -2.99 -15.13 18.61
N PRO A 191 -1.96 -15.79 19.17
CA PRO A 191 -1.75 -17.23 19.04
C PRO A 191 -2.83 -18.13 19.68
N GLU A 192 -3.77 -17.58 20.46
CA GLU A 192 -4.49 -18.35 21.50
C GLU A 192 -6.01 -18.49 21.36
N ASP A 193 -6.66 -18.06 20.28
CA ASP A 193 -8.14 -18.13 20.21
C ASP A 193 -8.67 -19.05 19.09
N TRP A 194 -8.22 -20.31 19.08
CA TRP A 194 -8.77 -21.36 18.20
C TRP A 194 -9.41 -22.55 18.96
N ILE A 195 -9.69 -22.42 20.26
CA ILE A 195 -10.41 -23.46 21.01
C ILE A 195 -11.58 -22.86 21.80
N THR A 196 -12.78 -22.95 21.21
CA THR A 196 -14.03 -23.34 21.90
C THR A 196 -14.98 -23.96 20.89
#